data_AF-A0A1H3BZZ7-F1
#
_entry.id   AF-A0A1H3BZZ7-F1
#
_cell.length_a   1.000
_cell.length_b   1.000
_cell.length_c   1.000
_cell.angle_alpha   90.00
_cell.angle_beta   90.00
_cell.angle_gamma   90.00
#
_symmetry.space_group_name_H-M   'P 1'
#
loop_
_entity.id
_entity.type
_entity.pdbx_description
1 polymer ?
#
loop_
_entity_poly.entity_id
_entity_poly.type
_entity_poly.pdbx_seq_one_letter_code
_entity_poly.pdbx_strand_id
1 'polypeptide(L)'
;MNPFNKPSRTTRLWLACMALTLLSATAHAETWVITDQAHPVSAPTAVRIIRLDDQQRLEELLSRQLPNDQRQAEATIQRYLASPAGKRLQSDLVQAQQGITDAWSVGVEKIPAVVVDRRYVVYGEADVAKAIAQIDRARSLSR
;
A
#
# COMPACT_ATOMS: atom_id res chain seq x y z
N MET A 1 -66.51 -26.10 20.47
CA MET A 1 -65.29 -25.76 21.23
C MET A 1 -64.34 -25.02 20.31
N ASN A 2 -64.08 -23.74 20.58
CA ASN A 2 -62.91 -22.97 20.11
C ASN A 2 -62.49 -22.08 21.30
N PRO A 3 -61.18 -21.95 21.56
CA PRO A 3 -60.55 -20.66 21.26
C PRO A 3 -59.16 -20.83 20.62
N PHE A 4 -58.92 -20.17 19.48
CA PHE A 4 -58.14 -18.92 19.41
C PHE A 4 -56.71 -19.05 19.95
N ASN A 5 -55.83 -19.61 19.11
CA ASN A 5 -54.39 -19.55 19.33
C ASN A 5 -53.88 -18.13 19.05
N LYS A 6 -53.33 -17.47 20.08
CA LYS A 6 -52.86 -16.08 20.05
C LYS A 6 -51.41 -16.07 19.55
N PRO A 7 -51.02 -15.27 18.55
CA PRO A 7 -49.62 -15.21 18.13
C PRO A 7 -48.76 -14.58 19.24
N SER A 8 -47.70 -15.30 19.60
CA SER A 8 -46.72 -14.91 20.61
C SER A 8 -45.93 -13.67 20.18
N ARG A 9 -45.66 -12.79 21.16
CA ARG A 9 -44.93 -11.51 21.01
C ARG A 9 -43.45 -11.66 20.61
N THR A 10 -42.96 -12.89 20.43
CA THR A 10 -41.55 -13.21 20.22
C THR A 10 -41.07 -12.98 18.79
N THR A 11 -41.97 -12.90 17.80
CA THR A 11 -41.61 -12.70 16.39
C THR A 11 -41.23 -11.26 16.06
N ARG A 12 -41.50 -10.29 16.93
CA ARG A 12 -41.12 -8.88 16.71
C ARG A 12 -39.69 -8.55 17.14
N LEU A 13 -39.08 -9.35 18.01
CA LEU A 13 -37.71 -9.09 18.48
C LEU A 13 -36.64 -9.60 17.51
N TRP A 14 -36.94 -10.64 16.73
CA TRP A 14 -35.98 -11.23 15.78
C TRP A 14 -35.77 -10.43 14.49
N LEU A 15 -36.64 -9.45 14.20
CA LEU A 15 -36.51 -8.58 13.02
C LEU A 15 -35.71 -7.30 13.27
N ALA A 16 -35.42 -6.94 14.53
CA ALA A 16 -34.72 -5.70 14.85
C ALA A 16 -33.18 -5.82 14.73
N CYS A 17 -32.60 -7.01 14.89
CA CYS A 17 -31.15 -7.20 14.79
C CYS A 17 -30.65 -7.34 13.34
N MET A 18 -31.53 -7.60 12.37
CA MET A 18 -31.14 -7.74 10.95
C MET A 18 -31.13 -6.39 10.19
N ALA A 19 -31.37 -5.27 10.86
CA ALA A 19 -31.57 -3.97 10.23
C ALA A 19 -30.42 -2.96 10.45
N LEU A 20 -29.32 -3.32 11.13
CA LEU A 20 -28.26 -2.35 11.45
C LEU A 20 -26.84 -2.89 11.28
N THR A 21 -26.56 -3.48 10.11
CA THR A 21 -25.18 -3.67 9.64
C THR A 21 -25.03 -3.23 8.19
N LEU A 22 -25.61 -2.09 7.81
CA LEU A 22 -24.95 -1.26 6.79
C LEU A 22 -23.78 -0.56 7.47
N LEU A 23 -22.74 -1.35 7.76
CA LEU A 23 -21.41 -0.79 7.97
C LEU A 23 -21.00 -0.29 6.58
N SER A 24 -21.24 1.00 6.33
CA SER A 24 -20.74 1.67 5.14
C SER A 24 -19.25 1.35 5.04
N ALA A 25 -18.88 0.46 4.13
CA ALA A 25 -17.49 0.27 3.78
C ALA A 25 -17.07 1.59 3.15
N THR A 26 -16.46 2.47 3.94
CA THR A 26 -15.71 3.60 3.40
C THR A 26 -14.57 2.96 2.62
N ALA A 27 -14.79 2.77 1.31
CA ALA A 27 -13.76 2.38 0.38
C ALA A 27 -12.72 3.50 0.41
N HIS A 28 -11.71 3.35 1.26
CA HIS A 28 -10.56 4.21 1.24
C HIS A 28 -9.89 3.94 -0.11
N ALA A 29 -9.82 4.97 -0.96
CA ALA A 29 -9.23 4.81 -2.27
C ALA A 29 -7.75 4.46 -2.08
N GLU A 30 -7.41 3.17 -2.24
CA GLU A 30 -6.06 2.68 -2.04
C GLU A 30 -5.20 3.31 -3.14
N THR A 31 -4.35 4.27 -2.75
CA THR A 31 -3.51 5.03 -3.68
C THR A 31 -2.08 4.58 -3.52
N TRP A 32 -1.50 4.09 -4.62
CA TRP A 32 -0.11 3.70 -4.72
C TRP A 32 0.62 4.64 -5.67
N VAL A 33 1.87 4.92 -5.37
CA VAL A 33 2.75 5.71 -6.24
C VAL A 33 3.98 4.87 -6.52
N ILE A 34 4.18 4.50 -7.77
CA ILE A 34 5.32 3.72 -8.24
C ILE A 34 6.33 4.70 -8.86
N THR A 35 7.54 4.76 -8.31
CA THR A 35 8.59 5.68 -8.78
C THR A 35 10.01 5.17 -8.50
N ASP A 36 11.03 6.02 -8.66
CA ASP A 36 12.45 5.79 -8.30
C ASP A 36 13.09 7.07 -7.67
N GLN A 37 14.41 7.08 -7.47
CA GLN A 37 15.18 8.27 -7.06
C GLN A 37 15.21 9.38 -8.12
N ALA A 38 15.29 9.01 -9.39
CA ALA A 38 15.47 9.94 -10.50
C ALA A 38 14.18 10.74 -10.80
N HIS A 39 13.03 10.21 -10.41
CA HIS A 39 11.70 10.77 -10.65
C HIS A 39 10.99 11.06 -9.31
N PRO A 40 11.40 12.12 -8.58
CA PRO A 40 10.76 12.45 -7.30
C PRO A 40 9.30 12.83 -7.49
N VAL A 41 8.47 12.41 -6.54
CA VAL A 41 7.01 12.63 -6.53
C VAL A 41 6.61 13.38 -5.27
N SER A 42 5.61 14.25 -5.40
CA SER A 42 4.99 14.95 -4.27
C SER A 42 3.72 14.19 -3.86
N ALA A 43 3.78 13.50 -2.72
CA ALA A 43 2.69 12.66 -2.24
C ALA A 43 2.24 13.08 -0.83
N PRO A 44 0.92 13.10 -0.54
CA PRO A 44 0.42 13.27 0.81
C PRO A 44 0.70 12.01 1.66
N THR A 45 0.71 12.17 2.99
CA THR A 45 1.12 11.11 3.95
C THR A 45 0.29 9.83 3.89
N ALA A 46 -0.93 9.88 3.36
CA ALA A 46 -1.86 8.75 3.29
C ALA A 46 -1.66 7.86 2.04
N VAL A 47 -0.53 7.97 1.34
CA VAL A 47 -0.27 7.27 0.07
C VAL A 47 0.87 6.29 0.24
N ARG A 48 0.72 5.08 -0.32
CA ARG A 48 1.77 4.08 -0.33
C ARG A 48 2.74 4.38 -1.47
N ILE A 49 4.00 4.67 -1.16
CA ILE A 49 5.04 4.89 -2.17
C ILE A 49 5.84 3.59 -2.34
N ILE A 50 5.92 3.10 -3.57
CA ILE A 50 6.72 1.96 -3.99
C ILE A 50 7.85 2.52 -4.83
N ARG A 51 9.10 2.37 -4.36
CA ARG A 51 10.26 2.80 -5.14
C ARG A 51 10.97 1.57 -5.71
N LEU A 52 11.09 1.52 -7.03
CA LEU A 52 11.63 0.36 -7.73
C LEU A 52 13.13 0.17 -7.50
N ASP A 53 13.82 1.22 -7.05
CA ASP A 53 15.25 1.25 -6.77
C ASP A 53 15.59 1.19 -5.27
N ASP A 54 14.60 0.93 -4.40
CA ASP A 54 14.85 0.86 -2.95
C ASP A 54 15.85 -0.24 -2.59
N GLN A 55 15.81 -1.39 -3.27
CA GLN A 55 16.81 -2.44 -3.03
C GLN A 55 18.23 -1.94 -3.30
N GLN A 56 18.49 -1.35 -4.48
CA GLN A 56 19.82 -0.85 -4.83
C GLN A 56 20.28 0.23 -3.85
N ARG A 57 19.37 1.11 -3.44
CA ARG A 57 19.66 2.14 -2.42
C ARG A 57 20.07 1.52 -1.08
N LEU A 58 19.34 0.50 -0.61
CA LEU A 58 19.64 -0.17 0.65
C LEU A 58 20.98 -0.91 0.58
N GLU A 59 21.29 -1.54 -0.55
CA GLU A 59 22.58 -2.17 -0.82
C GLU A 59 23.74 -1.16 -0.83
N GLU A 60 23.56 0.01 -1.46
CA GLU A 60 24.57 1.07 -1.44
C GLU A 60 24.78 1.64 -0.02
N LEU A 61 23.71 1.86 0.72
CA LEU A 61 23.77 2.33 2.11
C LEU A 61 24.52 1.33 2.99
N LEU A 62 24.24 0.03 2.82
CA LEU A 62 24.96 -1.04 3.49
C LEU A 62 26.44 -1.05 3.07
N SER A 63 26.73 -0.96 1.78
CA SER A 63 28.10 -1.01 1.23
C SER A 63 28.98 0.12 1.78
N ARG A 64 28.42 1.33 1.96
CA ARG A 64 29.13 2.46 2.57
C ARG A 64 29.50 2.23 4.04
N GLN A 65 28.83 1.31 4.72
CA GLN A 65 29.10 0.96 6.12
C GLN A 65 30.14 -0.16 6.26
N LEU A 66 30.65 -0.72 5.14
CA LEU A 66 31.58 -1.85 5.17
C LEU A 66 33.04 -1.44 4.97
N PRO A 67 33.96 -1.99 5.78
CA PRO A 67 35.40 -1.87 5.55
C PRO A 67 35.84 -2.52 4.23
N ASN A 68 36.92 -2.01 3.64
CA ASN A 68 37.52 -2.58 2.42
C ASN A 68 38.22 -3.93 2.65
N ASP A 69 38.54 -4.30 3.90
CA ASP A 69 39.09 -5.61 4.25
C ASP A 69 37.96 -6.64 4.36
N GLN A 70 37.96 -7.62 3.47
CA GLN A 70 36.93 -8.65 3.36
C GLN A 70 36.68 -9.41 4.68
N ARG A 71 37.73 -9.75 5.44
CA ARG A 71 37.57 -10.48 6.71
C ARG A 71 36.95 -9.60 7.79
N GLN A 72 37.26 -8.32 7.78
CA GLN A 72 36.66 -7.35 8.69
C GLN A 72 35.23 -6.99 8.28
N ALA A 73 34.96 -6.95 6.98
CA ALA A 73 33.63 -6.71 6.43
C ALA A 73 32.65 -7.79 6.84
N GLU A 74 33.03 -9.07 6.77
CA GLU A 74 32.16 -10.18 7.18
C GLU A 74 31.79 -10.11 8.66
N ALA A 75 32.78 -9.91 9.54
CA ALA A 75 32.53 -9.76 10.98
C ALA A 75 31.72 -8.49 11.32
N THR A 76 31.82 -7.45 10.49
CA THR A 76 31.06 -6.20 10.65
C THR A 76 29.62 -6.37 10.18
N ILE A 77 29.40 -7.03 9.04
CA ILE A 77 28.07 -7.41 8.53
C ILE A 77 27.33 -8.25 9.55
N GLN A 78 27.97 -9.29 10.11
CA GLN A 78 27.27 -10.18 11.03
C GLN A 78 26.83 -9.45 12.31
N ARG A 79 27.69 -8.57 12.84
CA ARG A 79 27.34 -7.72 13.98
C ARG A 79 26.25 -6.70 13.63
N TYR A 80 26.32 -6.11 12.44
CA TYR A 80 25.33 -5.14 11.97
C TYR A 80 23.95 -5.80 11.77
N LEU A 81 23.88 -6.94 11.09
CA LEU A 81 22.64 -7.69 10.84
C LEU A 81 21.98 -8.17 12.14
N ALA A 82 22.77 -8.53 13.15
CA ALA A 82 22.28 -8.88 14.48
C ALA A 82 21.73 -7.68 15.28
N SER A 83 22.12 -6.45 14.91
CA SER A 83 21.66 -5.23 15.57
C SER A 83 20.20 -4.88 15.23
N PRO A 84 19.54 -4.02 16.03
CA PRO A 84 18.21 -3.51 15.69
C PRO A 84 18.15 -2.81 14.33
N ALA A 85 19.23 -2.13 13.92
CA ALA A 85 19.32 -1.49 12.61
C ALA A 85 19.36 -2.51 11.47
N GLY A 86 20.10 -3.60 11.64
CA GLY A 86 20.15 -4.69 10.67
C GLY A 86 18.82 -5.46 10.55
N LYS A 87 18.05 -5.56 11.63
CA LYS A 87 16.68 -6.12 11.58
C LYS A 87 15.72 -5.21 10.81
N ARG A 88 15.83 -3.89 10.96
CA ARG A 88 15.07 -2.92 10.15
C ARG A 88 15.45 -3.03 8.68
N LEU A 89 16.74 -3.07 8.37
CA LEU A 89 17.23 -3.27 7.00
C LEU A 89 16.62 -4.53 6.35
N GLN A 90 16.59 -5.66 7.06
CA GLN A 90 15.96 -6.89 6.56
C GLN A 90 14.47 -6.71 6.28
N SER A 91 13.74 -6.05 7.19
CA SER A 91 12.33 -5.73 6.98
C SER A 91 12.12 -4.83 5.77
N ASP A 92 12.94 -3.79 5.62
CA ASP A 92 12.85 -2.83 4.54
C ASP A 92 13.15 -3.48 3.18
N LEU A 93 14.11 -4.41 3.13
CA LEU A 93 14.40 -5.22 1.94
C LEU A 93 13.22 -6.11 1.54
N VAL A 94 12.57 -6.78 2.51
CA VAL A 94 11.37 -7.59 2.24
C VAL A 94 10.24 -6.71 1.72
N GLN A 95 10.03 -5.53 2.30
CA GLN A 95 9.02 -4.58 1.86
C GLN A 95 9.30 -4.05 0.44
N ALA A 96 10.56 -3.74 0.11
CA ALA A 96 10.94 -3.29 -1.22
C ALA A 96 10.64 -4.37 -2.28
N GLN A 97 10.96 -5.63 -2.00
CA GLN A 97 10.66 -6.76 -2.88
C GLN A 97 9.15 -6.99 -3.07
N GLN A 98 8.37 -6.86 -2.00
CA GLN A 98 6.91 -6.91 -2.09
C GLN A 98 6.36 -5.74 -2.92
N GLY A 99 6.91 -4.53 -2.74
CA GLY A 99 6.53 -3.36 -3.51
C GLY A 99 6.75 -3.53 -5.02
N ILE A 100 7.89 -4.09 -5.43
CA ILE A 100 8.16 -4.39 -6.85
C ILE A 100 7.12 -5.37 -7.40
N THR A 101 6.81 -6.42 -6.64
CA THR A 101 5.78 -7.42 -7.03
C THR A 101 4.41 -6.77 -7.18
N ASP A 102 4.04 -5.90 -6.23
CA ASP A 102 2.77 -5.17 -6.24
C ASP A 102 2.69 -4.24 -7.47
N ALA A 103 3.76 -3.52 -7.81
CA ALA A 103 3.82 -2.65 -8.99
C ALA A 103 3.62 -3.41 -10.30
N TRP A 104 4.18 -4.61 -10.42
CA TRP A 104 3.94 -5.47 -11.59
C TRP A 104 2.52 -6.02 -11.62
N SER A 105 1.92 -6.35 -10.47
CA SER A 105 0.55 -6.88 -10.41
C SER A 105 -0.50 -5.91 -10.96
N VAL A 106 -0.24 -4.60 -10.85
CA VAL A 106 -1.10 -3.54 -11.40
C VAL A 106 -0.74 -3.13 -12.82
N GLY A 107 0.24 -3.81 -13.44
CA GLY A 107 0.60 -3.62 -14.85
C GLY A 107 1.23 -2.27 -15.17
N VAL A 108 1.97 -1.67 -14.23
CA VAL A 108 2.65 -0.39 -14.46
C VAL A 108 3.82 -0.59 -15.43
N GLU A 109 3.77 0.07 -16.59
CA GLU A 109 4.80 -0.02 -17.64
C GLU A 109 5.81 1.14 -17.59
N LYS A 110 5.44 2.28 -16.97
CA LYS A 110 6.21 3.53 -16.97
C LYS A 110 6.14 4.18 -15.60
N ILE A 111 7.19 4.90 -15.23
CA ILE A 111 7.28 5.68 -13.99
C ILE A 111 7.53 7.17 -14.29
N PRO A 112 7.12 8.09 -13.39
CA PRO A 112 6.30 7.85 -12.20
C PRO A 112 4.86 7.46 -12.57
N ALA A 113 4.23 6.61 -11.77
CA ALA A 113 2.84 6.19 -11.95
C ALA A 113 2.04 6.30 -10.65
N VAL A 114 0.87 6.93 -10.73
CA VAL A 114 -0.09 6.99 -9.62
C VAL A 114 -1.22 6.01 -9.92
N VAL A 115 -1.41 5.04 -9.04
CA VAL A 115 -2.44 4.00 -9.16
C VAL A 115 -3.49 4.22 -8.08
N VAL A 116 -4.76 4.29 -8.47
CA VAL A 116 -5.89 4.44 -7.54
C VAL A 116 -6.83 3.25 -7.70
N ASP A 117 -7.23 2.65 -6.57
CA ASP A 117 -8.13 1.50 -6.50
C ASP A 117 -7.66 0.29 -7.31
N ARG A 118 -6.34 0.18 -7.55
CA ARG A 118 -5.71 -0.84 -8.41
C ARG A 118 -6.30 -0.94 -9.83
N ARG A 119 -7.02 0.09 -10.28
CA ARG A 119 -7.78 0.09 -11.54
C ARG A 119 -7.40 1.26 -12.44
N TYR A 120 -7.14 2.42 -11.86
CA TYR A 120 -6.82 3.63 -12.60
C TYR A 120 -5.34 3.93 -12.45
N VAL A 121 -4.65 4.18 -13.56
CA VAL A 121 -3.23 4.52 -13.59
C VAL A 121 -3.05 5.84 -14.31
N VAL A 122 -2.35 6.78 -13.69
CA VAL A 122 -1.90 8.04 -14.30
C VAL A 122 -0.40 8.01 -14.41
N TYR A 123 0.11 8.11 -15.64
CA TYR A 123 1.54 8.11 -15.94
C TYR A 123 2.11 9.52 -16.02
N GLY A 124 3.34 9.69 -15.56
CA GLY A 124 4.12 10.92 -15.73
C GLY A 124 3.69 12.10 -14.84
N GLU A 125 2.68 11.93 -14.00
CA GLU A 125 2.23 12.95 -13.07
C GLU A 125 2.97 12.80 -11.73
N ALA A 126 3.89 13.73 -11.46
CA ALA A 126 4.66 13.75 -10.22
C ALA A 126 3.87 14.31 -9.03
N ASP A 127 2.80 15.08 -9.28
CA ASP A 127 1.89 15.56 -8.25
C ASP A 127 0.72 14.58 -8.07
N VAL A 128 0.76 13.84 -6.96
CA VAL A 128 -0.24 12.81 -6.67
C VAL A 128 -1.64 13.39 -6.50
N ALA A 129 -1.77 14.60 -5.95
CA ALA A 129 -3.08 15.24 -5.81
C ALA A 129 -3.67 15.60 -7.19
N LYS A 130 -2.82 16.06 -8.10
CA LYS A 130 -3.22 16.34 -9.48
C LYS A 130 -3.60 15.07 -10.25
N ALA A 131 -2.90 13.95 -10.02
CA ALA A 131 -3.24 12.65 -10.61
C ALA A 131 -4.61 12.15 -10.12
N ILE A 132 -4.88 12.23 -8.81
CA ILE A 132 -6.18 11.87 -8.22
C ILE A 132 -7.29 12.74 -8.83
N ALA A 133 -7.08 14.06 -8.93
CA ALA A 133 -8.05 14.96 -9.54
C ALA A 133 -8.31 14.69 -11.03
N GLN A 134 -7.35 14.11 -11.77
CA GLN A 134 -7.58 13.65 -13.14
C GLN A 134 -8.48 12.42 -13.18
N ILE A 135 -8.23 11.46 -12.28
CA ILE A 135 -9.03 10.24 -12.15
C ILE A 135 -10.46 10.59 -11.74
N ASP A 136 -10.66 11.46 -10.76
CA ASP A 136 -11.98 11.85 -10.29
C ASP A 136 -12.80 12.55 -11.38
N ARG A 137 -12.15 13.40 -12.19
CA ARG A 137 -12.77 14.00 -13.38
C ARG A 137 -13.13 12.98 -14.44
N ALA A 138 -12.27 12.00 -14.71
CA ALA A 138 -12.58 10.94 -15.66
C ALA A 138 -13.78 10.09 -15.21
N ARG A 139 -13.88 9.82 -13.89
CA ARG A 139 -15.01 9.08 -13.30
C ARG A 139 -16.33 9.84 -13.45
N SER A 140 -16.34 11.16 -13.22
CA SER A 140 -17.57 11.96 -13.29
C SER A 140 -18.13 12.06 -14.72
N LEU A 141 -17.26 12.04 -15.73
CA LEU A 141 -17.65 12.05 -17.14
C LEU A 141 -18.20 10.70 -17.63
N SER A 142 -17.85 9.60 -16.96
CA SER A 142 -18.30 8.25 -17.31
C SER A 142 -19.64 7.84 -16.67
N ARG A 143 -20.28 8.74 -15.93
CA ARG A 143 -21.47 8.47 -15.11
C ARG A 143 -22.74 9.03 -15.73
#